data_AF-N9L675-F1
#
_entry.id   AF-N9L675-F1
#
_cell.length_a   1.000
_cell.length_b   1.000
_cell.length_c   1.000
_cell.angle_alpha   90.00
_cell.angle_beta   90.00
_cell.angle_gamma   90.00
#
_symmetry.space_group_name_H-M   'P 1'
#
loop_
_entity.id
_entity.type
_entity.pdbx_description
1 polymer ?
#
loop_
_entity_poly.entity_id
_entity_poly.type
_entity_poly.pdbx_seq_one_letter_code
_entity_poly.pdbx_strand_id
1 'polypeptide(L)'
;MLDTRIIARDKQLAYADYMTTTGLDIAKFQGDLTNPVRTLMGYTQRDWLVDKLKQSTATWNVVGQQVLMSKMWIPAELLASLGQITSGGTSPDALAKMNAQITELVALKLRLQQNDPTLTAQEKARIMTVAPYNLDAWDGYYAEREFVYDKLAEFNKKIIVLAGDTHNAWASYLYSQKGKYVGVELATSSVSSPGLEKYLSIPLAQLQQFEFAFTTLIDELVYCNLNQRGYLLVTLDQVQVHSEWRFVDSIKNTEYQIDSSRQNDIVLDLNLMPLKQGQKTA
;
A
#
# COMPACT_ATOMS: atom_id res chain seq x y z
N MET A 1 8.76 -3.05 17.72
CA MET A 1 9.02 -1.89 16.85
C MET A 1 10.20 -2.24 15.98
N LEU A 2 10.11 -1.95 14.68
CA LEU A 2 11.20 -2.15 13.74
C LEU A 2 11.80 -0.79 13.33
N ASP A 3 13.06 -0.81 12.91
CA ASP A 3 13.68 0.27 12.15
C ASP A 3 13.85 -0.17 10.69
N THR A 4 13.18 0.53 9.77
CA THR A 4 13.26 0.32 8.31
C THR A 4 13.86 1.53 7.58
N ARG A 5 14.61 2.38 8.28
CA ARG A 5 15.11 3.65 7.72
C ARG A 5 16.61 3.88 7.90
N ILE A 6 17.20 3.57 9.04
CA ILE A 6 18.53 4.11 9.40
C ILE A 6 19.61 3.03 9.48
N ILE A 7 19.32 1.89 10.11
CA ILE A 7 20.40 1.04 10.64
C ILE A 7 21.13 0.23 9.56
N ALA A 8 20.38 -0.52 8.74
CA ALA A 8 20.95 -1.56 7.88
C ALA A 8 20.31 -1.61 6.48
N ARG A 9 19.62 -0.54 6.13
CA ARG A 9 18.84 -0.45 4.90
C ARG A 9 19.77 -0.29 3.69
N ASP A 10 19.61 -1.16 2.69
CA ASP A 10 20.28 -0.99 1.40
C ASP A 10 19.75 0.23 0.65
N LYS A 11 20.50 0.72 -0.34
CA LYS A 11 20.03 1.80 -1.21
C LYS A 11 18.71 1.42 -1.91
N GLN A 12 17.79 2.38 -1.97
CA GLN A 12 16.55 2.26 -2.72
C GLN A 12 16.81 2.07 -4.21
N LEU A 13 15.94 1.29 -4.85
CA LEU A 13 15.87 1.27 -6.30
C LEU A 13 15.14 2.53 -6.78
N ALA A 14 15.52 3.06 -7.93
CA ALA A 14 14.81 4.16 -8.58
C ALA A 14 14.43 3.77 -10.00
N TYR A 15 13.17 4.01 -10.40
CA TYR A 15 12.70 3.67 -11.75
C TYR A 15 13.56 4.30 -12.85
N ALA A 16 14.08 5.50 -12.62
CA ALA A 16 14.98 6.19 -13.54
C ALA A 16 16.23 5.37 -13.92
N ASP A 17 16.73 4.52 -13.02
CA ASP A 17 17.91 3.68 -13.27
C ASP A 17 17.63 2.52 -14.25
N TYR A 18 16.37 2.28 -14.58
CA TYR A 18 15.91 1.20 -15.45
C TYR A 18 15.23 1.72 -16.72
N MET A 19 15.08 3.03 -16.88
CA MET A 19 14.46 3.61 -18.07
C MET A 19 15.49 3.67 -19.22
N THR A 20 15.14 3.04 -20.34
CA THR A 20 15.90 3.07 -21.59
C THR A 20 15.16 3.88 -22.66
N THR A 21 15.80 4.12 -23.81
CA THR A 21 15.15 4.77 -24.96
C THR A 21 13.94 3.99 -25.49
N THR A 22 13.86 2.68 -25.22
CA THR A 22 12.79 1.79 -25.66
C THR A 22 11.78 1.46 -24.55
N GLY A 23 11.92 2.05 -23.36
CA GLY A 23 11.07 1.78 -22.20
C GLY A 23 11.83 1.17 -21.02
N LEU A 24 11.11 0.57 -20.08
CA LEU A 24 11.70 -0.04 -18.88
C LEU A 24 12.53 -1.29 -19.26
N ASP A 25 13.77 -1.38 -18.77
CA ASP A 25 14.55 -2.61 -18.75
C ASP A 25 13.99 -3.55 -17.68
N ILE A 26 12.94 -4.30 -18.06
CA ILE A 26 12.21 -5.20 -17.18
C ILE A 26 13.12 -6.28 -16.60
N ALA A 27 14.03 -6.83 -17.42
CA ALA A 27 14.90 -7.92 -16.98
C ALA A 27 15.86 -7.45 -15.88
N LYS A 28 16.51 -6.29 -16.09
CA LYS A 28 17.37 -5.70 -15.07
C LYS A 28 16.58 -5.31 -13.82
N PHE A 29 15.44 -4.63 -13.99
CA PHE A 29 14.60 -4.21 -12.86
C PHE A 29 14.13 -5.40 -12.02
N GLN A 30 13.63 -6.46 -12.65
CA GLN A 30 13.19 -7.67 -11.94
C GLN A 30 14.35 -8.37 -11.23
N GLY A 31 15.52 -8.45 -11.85
CA GLY A 31 16.73 -9.01 -11.23
C GLY A 31 17.13 -8.25 -9.96
N ASP A 32 17.16 -6.92 -10.01
CA ASP A 32 17.55 -6.10 -8.87
C ASP A 32 16.45 -6.06 -7.78
N LEU A 33 15.16 -6.04 -8.17
CA LEU A 33 14.02 -6.06 -7.25
C LEU A 33 13.94 -7.36 -6.45
N THR A 34 14.16 -8.50 -7.12
CA THR A 34 14.03 -9.84 -6.52
C THR A 34 15.34 -10.36 -5.94
N ASN A 35 16.41 -9.57 -5.97
CA ASN A 35 17.70 -9.96 -5.44
C ASN A 35 17.59 -10.35 -3.94
N PRO A 36 17.87 -11.61 -3.57
CA PRO A 36 17.63 -12.11 -2.22
C PRO A 36 18.57 -11.52 -1.16
N VAL A 37 19.65 -10.84 -1.57
CA VAL A 37 20.55 -10.20 -0.62
C VAL A 37 20.07 -8.82 -0.18
N ARG A 38 19.13 -8.20 -0.90
CA ARG A 38 18.64 -6.86 -0.56
C ARG A 38 17.84 -6.86 0.74
N THR A 39 18.14 -5.92 1.63
CA THR A 39 17.54 -5.83 2.96
C THR A 39 17.14 -4.39 3.31
N LEU A 40 15.97 -4.26 3.95
CA LEU A 40 15.39 -3.03 4.47
C LEU A 40 15.70 -2.84 5.96
N MET A 41 15.65 -3.93 6.74
CA MET A 41 15.82 -3.89 8.21
C MET A 41 17.15 -4.49 8.70
N GLY A 42 17.91 -5.13 7.82
CA GLY A 42 19.12 -5.89 8.15
C GLY A 42 18.83 -7.28 8.72
N TYR A 43 19.77 -8.20 8.51
CA TYR A 43 19.60 -9.60 8.91
C TYR A 43 19.47 -9.80 10.42
N THR A 44 20.19 -9.04 11.25
CA THR A 44 20.08 -9.13 12.71
C THR A 44 18.65 -8.85 13.19
N GLN A 45 18.02 -7.80 12.66
CA GLN A 45 16.67 -7.41 13.04
C GLN A 45 15.62 -8.37 12.47
N ARG A 46 15.83 -8.83 11.22
CA ARG A 46 14.99 -9.83 10.58
C ARG A 46 14.95 -11.14 11.38
N ASP A 47 16.11 -11.66 11.74
CA ASP A 47 16.22 -12.95 12.42
C ASP A 47 15.64 -12.84 13.84
N TRP A 48 15.89 -11.72 14.53
CA TRP A 48 15.22 -11.40 15.79
C TRP A 48 13.68 -11.37 15.64
N LEU A 49 13.15 -10.73 14.60
CA LEU A 49 11.70 -10.66 14.36
C LEU A 49 11.11 -12.06 14.15
N VAL A 50 11.75 -12.88 13.31
CA VAL A 50 11.31 -14.26 13.04
C VAL A 50 11.31 -15.09 14.32
N ASP A 51 12.35 -14.98 15.15
CA ASP A 51 12.42 -15.69 16.42
C ASP A 51 11.31 -15.26 17.38
N LYS A 52 11.01 -13.96 17.47
CA LYS A 52 9.91 -13.46 18.30
C LYS A 52 8.54 -13.93 17.81
N LEU A 53 8.30 -13.93 16.49
CA LEU A 53 7.06 -14.42 15.90
C LEU A 53 6.87 -15.92 16.13
N LYS A 54 7.96 -16.70 16.02
CA LYS A 54 7.94 -18.15 16.27
C LYS A 54 7.60 -18.48 17.72
N GLN A 55 8.14 -17.72 18.67
CA GLN A 55 7.95 -17.95 20.12
C GLN A 55 6.64 -17.36 20.67
N SER A 56 6.01 -16.44 19.95
CA SER A 56 4.84 -15.72 20.47
C SER A 56 3.62 -16.61 20.68
N THR A 57 3.07 -16.57 21.89
CA THR A 57 1.78 -17.15 22.27
C THR A 57 0.70 -16.10 22.50
N ALA A 58 0.97 -14.83 22.16
CA ALA A 58 0.02 -13.74 22.33
C ALA A 58 -1.15 -13.87 21.33
N THR A 59 -2.31 -13.32 21.71
CA THR A 59 -3.48 -13.20 20.81
C THR A 59 -3.13 -12.41 19.55
N TRP A 60 -2.37 -11.32 19.71
CA TRP A 60 -2.01 -10.41 18.63
C TRP A 60 -0.49 -10.25 18.52
N ASN A 61 0.02 -10.30 17.29
CA ASN A 61 1.39 -9.91 16.99
C ASN A 61 1.34 -8.55 16.28
N VAL A 62 1.83 -7.50 16.94
CA VAL A 62 1.80 -6.13 16.40
C VAL A 62 3.21 -5.69 16.04
N VAL A 63 3.38 -5.23 14.82
CA VAL A 63 4.64 -4.73 14.27
C VAL A 63 4.47 -3.25 13.91
N GLY A 64 4.93 -2.36 14.80
CA GLY A 64 5.07 -0.95 14.48
C GLY A 64 6.37 -0.67 13.73
N GLN A 65 6.27 0.01 12.58
CA GLN A 65 7.40 0.35 11.71
C GLN A 65 7.06 1.57 10.83
N GLN A 66 7.99 2.01 9.97
CA GLN A 66 7.91 3.31 9.31
C GLN A 66 7.11 3.30 7.99
N VAL A 67 7.28 2.30 7.11
CA VAL A 67 6.90 2.38 5.68
C VAL A 67 5.94 1.26 5.25
N LEU A 68 5.08 1.49 4.25
CA LEU A 68 4.08 0.48 3.84
C LEU A 68 4.71 -0.87 3.49
N MET A 69 4.13 -1.94 4.05
CA MET A 69 4.52 -3.33 3.88
C MET A 69 3.72 -4.03 2.77
N SER A 70 2.47 -3.64 2.56
CA SER A 70 1.62 -4.24 1.53
C SER A 70 2.21 -4.14 0.12
N LYS A 71 1.74 -5.00 -0.78
CA LYS A 71 2.04 -4.91 -2.21
C LYS A 71 1.22 -3.77 -2.80
N MET A 72 1.80 -2.58 -2.84
CA MET A 72 1.21 -1.40 -3.47
C MET A 72 1.47 -1.42 -4.98
N TRP A 73 1.04 -2.50 -5.63
CA TRP A 73 1.33 -2.75 -7.03
C TRP A 73 0.24 -2.19 -7.92
N ILE A 74 0.66 -1.36 -8.88
CA ILE A 74 -0.22 -0.69 -9.84
C ILE A 74 0.01 -1.29 -11.23
N PRO A 75 -0.96 -1.18 -12.16
CA PRO A 75 -0.73 -1.44 -13.58
C PRO A 75 0.53 -0.75 -14.08
N ALA A 76 1.47 -1.52 -14.65
CA ALA A 76 2.81 -1.03 -15.00
C ALA A 76 2.75 0.10 -16.05
N GLU A 77 1.70 0.13 -16.87
CA GLU A 77 1.47 1.20 -17.84
C GLU A 77 1.22 2.58 -17.20
N LEU A 78 0.93 2.66 -15.90
CA LEU A 78 0.78 3.92 -15.16
C LEU A 78 2.13 4.51 -14.69
N LEU A 79 3.22 3.73 -14.70
CA LEU A 79 4.52 4.18 -14.20
C LEU A 79 5.05 5.40 -14.95
N ALA A 80 4.87 5.45 -16.27
CA ALA A 80 5.33 6.57 -17.09
C ALA A 80 4.62 7.88 -16.72
N SER A 81 3.30 7.83 -16.57
CA SER A 81 2.46 8.98 -16.18
C SER A 81 2.84 9.48 -14.78
N LEU A 82 3.05 8.56 -13.83
CA LEU A 82 3.47 8.93 -12.47
C LEU A 82 4.89 9.51 -12.43
N GLY A 83 5.84 8.93 -13.18
CA GLY A 83 7.19 9.45 -13.32
C GLY A 83 7.20 10.89 -13.86
N GLN A 84 6.41 11.15 -14.90
CA GLN A 84 6.27 12.50 -15.46
C GLN A 84 5.74 13.52 -14.45
N ILE A 85 4.70 13.17 -13.69
CA ILE A 85 4.08 14.08 -12.70
C ILE A 85 5.04 14.36 -11.55
N THR A 86 5.68 13.31 -11.02
CA THR A 86 6.60 13.42 -9.87
C THR A 86 7.91 14.13 -10.22
N SER A 87 8.33 14.14 -11.48
CA SER A 87 9.46 14.96 -11.96
C SER A 87 9.09 16.41 -12.25
N GLY A 88 7.87 16.86 -11.90
CA GLY A 88 7.39 18.22 -12.10
C GLY A 88 6.86 18.51 -13.52
N GLY A 89 6.72 17.47 -14.36
CA GLY A 89 6.21 17.56 -15.72
C GLY A 89 4.67 17.59 -15.81
N THR A 90 4.01 18.13 -14.79
CA THR A 90 2.55 18.13 -14.65
C THR A 90 1.92 19.18 -15.57
N SER A 91 1.15 18.74 -16.56
CA SER A 91 0.29 19.61 -17.39
C SER A 91 -1.17 19.14 -17.32
N PRO A 92 -2.16 20.02 -17.60
CA PRO A 92 -3.56 19.61 -17.67
C PRO A 92 -3.78 18.43 -18.62
N ASP A 93 -3.09 18.41 -19.77
CA ASP A 93 -3.17 17.31 -20.74
C ASP A 93 -2.58 16.01 -20.21
N ALA A 94 -1.47 16.08 -19.46
CA ALA A 94 -0.86 14.90 -18.84
C ALA A 94 -1.78 14.29 -17.78
N LEU A 95 -2.40 15.13 -16.94
CA LEU A 95 -3.38 14.70 -15.95
C LEU A 95 -4.63 14.10 -16.61
N ALA A 96 -5.15 14.73 -17.66
CA ALA A 96 -6.30 14.23 -18.40
C ALA A 96 -6.03 12.84 -19.03
N LYS A 97 -4.84 12.64 -19.62
CA LYS A 97 -4.42 11.34 -20.16
C LYS A 97 -4.32 10.27 -19.07
N MET A 98 -3.69 10.60 -17.94
CA MET A 98 -3.60 9.67 -16.81
C MET A 98 -4.99 9.30 -16.28
N ASN A 99 -5.89 10.27 -16.15
CA ASN A 99 -7.27 10.02 -15.71
C ASN A 99 -8.04 9.10 -16.66
N ALA A 100 -7.91 9.32 -17.97
CA ALA A 100 -8.52 8.44 -18.98
C ALA A 100 -7.98 7.01 -18.86
N GLN A 101 -6.65 6.87 -18.74
CA GLN A 101 -5.99 5.58 -18.58
C GLN A 101 -6.44 4.85 -17.31
N ILE A 102 -6.48 5.55 -16.16
CA ILE A 102 -6.98 5.00 -14.89
C ILE A 102 -8.43 4.53 -15.04
N THR A 103 -9.29 5.32 -15.69
CA THR A 103 -10.70 4.98 -15.90
C THR A 103 -10.85 3.68 -16.71
N GLU A 104 -10.09 3.53 -17.80
CA GLU A 104 -10.08 2.29 -18.58
C GLU A 104 -9.61 1.09 -17.75
N LEU A 105 -8.49 1.23 -17.04
CA LEU A 105 -7.93 0.16 -16.22
C LEU A 105 -8.89 -0.29 -15.11
N VAL A 106 -9.56 0.66 -14.46
CA VAL A 106 -10.59 0.38 -13.45
C VAL A 106 -11.73 -0.41 -14.07
N ALA A 107 -12.24 0.02 -15.24
CA ALA A 107 -13.31 -0.71 -15.94
C ALA A 107 -12.89 -2.14 -16.28
N LEU A 108 -11.66 -2.35 -16.77
CA LEU A 108 -11.12 -3.68 -17.06
C LEU A 108 -10.98 -4.53 -15.79
N LYS A 109 -10.48 -3.97 -14.70
CA LYS A 109 -10.29 -4.68 -13.42
C LYS A 109 -11.62 -5.10 -12.81
N LEU A 110 -12.65 -4.25 -12.89
CA LEU A 110 -14.01 -4.60 -12.45
C LEU A 110 -14.61 -5.74 -13.29
N ARG A 111 -14.46 -5.69 -14.63
CA ARG A 111 -14.85 -6.81 -15.51
C ARG A 111 -14.13 -8.10 -15.16
N LEU A 112 -12.83 -8.03 -14.83
CA LEU A 112 -12.05 -9.19 -14.41
C LEU A 112 -12.57 -9.79 -13.11
N GLN A 113 -12.87 -8.95 -12.11
CA GLN A 113 -13.43 -9.37 -10.82
C GLN A 113 -14.83 -10.01 -10.97
N GLN A 114 -15.58 -9.62 -11.99
CA GLN A 114 -16.87 -10.22 -12.35
C GLN A 114 -16.76 -11.49 -13.19
N ASN A 115 -15.53 -11.97 -13.46
CA ASN A 115 -15.26 -13.11 -14.33
C ASN A 115 -15.84 -12.95 -15.75
N ASP A 116 -15.82 -11.73 -16.30
CA ASP A 116 -16.29 -11.48 -17.67
C ASP A 116 -15.51 -12.32 -18.70
N PRO A 117 -16.17 -13.27 -19.40
CA PRO A 117 -15.51 -14.16 -20.35
C PRO A 117 -15.07 -13.45 -21.63
N THR A 118 -15.57 -12.23 -21.89
CA THR A 118 -15.26 -11.46 -23.10
C THR A 118 -13.94 -10.68 -23.00
N LEU A 119 -13.31 -10.64 -21.82
CA LEU A 119 -12.00 -10.01 -21.63
C LEU A 119 -10.93 -10.72 -22.47
N THR A 120 -10.35 -9.98 -23.39
CA THR A 120 -9.25 -10.44 -24.24
C THR A 120 -7.97 -10.64 -23.43
N ALA A 121 -7.02 -11.41 -23.99
CA ALA A 121 -5.70 -11.58 -23.38
C ALA A 121 -4.94 -10.25 -23.24
N GLN A 122 -5.10 -9.34 -24.20
CA GLN A 122 -4.48 -8.02 -24.18
C GLN A 122 -5.06 -7.13 -23.06
N GLU A 123 -6.38 -7.09 -22.90
CA GLU A 123 -7.01 -6.35 -21.80
C GLU A 123 -6.59 -6.90 -20.43
N LYS A 124 -6.54 -8.23 -20.28
CA LYS A 124 -6.02 -8.87 -19.05
C LYS A 124 -4.57 -8.47 -18.79
N ALA A 125 -3.72 -8.46 -19.82
CA ALA A 125 -2.32 -8.09 -19.67
C ALA A 125 -2.15 -6.66 -19.13
N ARG A 126 -3.02 -5.70 -19.52
CA ARG A 126 -2.98 -4.31 -19.01
C ARG A 126 -3.14 -4.20 -17.50
N ILE A 127 -3.99 -5.04 -16.89
CA ILE A 127 -4.31 -5.01 -15.45
C ILE A 127 -3.57 -6.07 -14.61
N MET A 128 -2.99 -7.08 -15.26
CA MET A 128 -2.21 -8.13 -14.59
C MET A 128 -0.70 -7.90 -14.66
N THR A 129 -0.23 -7.08 -15.61
CA THR A 129 1.16 -6.63 -15.63
C THR A 129 1.28 -5.44 -14.70
N VAL A 130 1.72 -5.72 -13.47
CA VAL A 130 1.80 -4.74 -12.38
C VAL A 130 3.23 -4.51 -11.93
N ALA A 131 3.47 -3.38 -11.28
CA ALA A 131 4.77 -2.99 -10.75
C ALA A 131 4.63 -2.25 -9.40
N PRO A 132 5.63 -2.34 -8.51
CA PRO A 132 5.61 -1.66 -7.22
C PRO A 132 5.51 -0.14 -7.35
N TYR A 133 4.55 0.51 -6.71
CA TYR A 133 4.43 1.97 -6.79
C TYR A 133 5.57 2.69 -6.05
N ASN A 134 5.98 2.18 -4.88
CA ASN A 134 6.96 2.84 -4.02
C ASN A 134 8.19 1.97 -3.72
N LEU A 135 9.27 2.20 -4.46
CA LEU A 135 10.55 1.50 -4.28
C LEU A 135 11.34 1.97 -3.04
N ASP A 136 10.89 3.03 -2.36
CA ASP A 136 11.40 3.46 -1.06
C ASP A 136 10.65 2.80 0.13
N ALA A 137 9.66 1.94 -0.11
CA ALA A 137 9.00 1.14 0.93
C ALA A 137 9.32 -0.36 0.76
N TRP A 138 8.64 -1.26 1.49
CA TRP A 138 8.85 -2.71 1.37
C TRP A 138 8.64 -3.24 -0.05
N ASP A 139 7.89 -2.52 -0.87
CA ASP A 139 7.70 -2.80 -2.28
C ASP A 139 9.00 -2.78 -3.09
N GLY A 140 9.97 -1.97 -2.67
CA GLY A 140 11.32 -2.00 -3.20
C GLY A 140 12.17 -3.14 -2.65
N TYR A 141 11.80 -3.80 -1.54
CA TYR A 141 12.59 -4.83 -0.85
C TYR A 141 11.83 -6.16 -0.86
N TYR A 142 11.40 -6.54 -2.05
CA TYR A 142 10.51 -7.66 -2.32
C TYR A 142 10.93 -8.96 -1.63
N ALA A 143 12.19 -9.37 -1.79
CA ALA A 143 12.67 -10.65 -1.27
C ALA A 143 12.60 -10.73 0.26
N GLU A 144 12.92 -9.64 0.96
CA GLU A 144 12.84 -9.60 2.42
C GLU A 144 11.40 -9.55 2.92
N ARG A 145 10.50 -8.84 2.23
CA ARG A 145 9.06 -8.89 2.54
C ARG A 145 8.54 -10.31 2.45
N GLU A 146 8.79 -10.98 1.33
CA GLU A 146 8.27 -12.33 1.10
C GLU A 146 8.90 -13.36 2.04
N PHE A 147 10.16 -13.16 2.45
CA PHE A 147 10.76 -13.98 3.51
C PHE A 147 9.97 -13.87 4.83
N VAL A 148 9.58 -12.66 5.25
CA VAL A 148 8.76 -12.49 6.47
C VAL A 148 7.38 -13.10 6.30
N TYR A 149 6.73 -12.91 5.15
CA TYR A 149 5.41 -13.48 4.87
C TYR A 149 5.45 -15.02 4.82
N ASP A 150 6.47 -15.61 4.21
CA ASP A 150 6.66 -17.06 4.20
C ASP A 150 6.86 -17.61 5.61
N LYS A 151 7.61 -16.92 6.48
CA LYS A 151 7.78 -17.35 7.88
C LYS A 151 6.49 -17.27 8.68
N LEU A 152 5.68 -16.24 8.48
CA LEU A 152 4.35 -16.16 9.08
C LEU A 152 3.43 -17.29 8.62
N ALA A 153 3.45 -17.60 7.32
CA ALA A 153 2.71 -18.71 6.75
C ALA A 153 3.18 -20.06 7.34
N GLU A 154 4.50 -20.28 7.45
CA GLU A 154 5.11 -21.47 8.05
C GLU A 154 4.69 -21.65 9.51
N PHE A 155 4.69 -20.58 10.30
CA PHE A 155 4.30 -20.61 11.71
C PHE A 155 2.77 -20.59 11.92
N ASN A 156 1.99 -20.47 10.84
CA ASN A 156 0.55 -20.23 10.86
C ASN A 156 0.17 -19.05 11.80
N LYS A 157 0.96 -17.98 11.76
CA LYS A 157 0.77 -16.74 12.52
C LYS A 157 0.23 -15.64 11.62
N LYS A 158 -0.41 -14.65 12.23
CA LYS A 158 -0.81 -13.41 11.57
C LYS A 158 -0.24 -12.21 12.30
N ILE A 159 -0.05 -11.10 11.58
CA ILE A 159 0.46 -9.84 12.12
C ILE A 159 -0.48 -8.67 11.85
N ILE A 160 -0.40 -7.67 12.73
CA ILE A 160 -0.94 -6.33 12.53
C ILE A 160 0.25 -5.42 12.30
N VAL A 161 0.39 -4.88 11.09
CA VAL A 161 1.43 -3.91 10.76
C VAL A 161 0.88 -2.51 10.96
N LEU A 162 1.60 -1.69 11.73
CA LEU A 162 1.35 -0.25 11.83
C LEU A 162 2.43 0.50 11.04
N ALA A 163 1.99 1.40 10.16
CA ALA A 163 2.85 2.15 9.25
C ALA A 163 2.46 3.63 9.18
N GLY A 164 3.32 4.45 8.58
CA GLY A 164 3.05 5.86 8.29
C GLY A 164 3.78 6.31 7.03
N ASP A 165 4.60 7.36 7.16
CA ASP A 165 5.55 7.89 6.17
C ASP A 165 4.95 8.48 4.88
N THR A 166 4.05 7.76 4.22
CA THR A 166 3.39 8.16 2.97
C THR A 166 2.43 9.33 3.09
N HIS A 167 2.17 9.81 4.33
CA HIS A 167 1.23 10.87 4.67
C HIS A 167 -0.25 10.58 4.36
N ASN A 168 -0.59 9.35 4.01
CA ASN A 168 -1.95 8.94 3.67
C ASN A 168 -2.44 7.84 4.62
N ALA A 169 -3.75 7.73 4.78
CA ALA A 169 -4.33 6.63 5.54
C ALA A 169 -4.56 5.44 4.61
N TRP A 170 -4.21 4.24 5.06
CA TRP A 170 -4.33 3.02 4.28
C TRP A 170 -4.76 1.84 5.15
N ALA A 171 -5.52 0.91 4.57
CA ALA A 171 -5.67 -0.43 5.11
C ALA A 171 -5.48 -1.47 4.02
N SER A 172 -4.71 -2.52 4.29
CA SER A 172 -4.43 -3.60 3.35
C SER A 172 -4.51 -4.97 4.01
N TYR A 173 -4.96 -5.98 3.26
CA TYR A 173 -4.88 -7.39 3.64
C TYR A 173 -3.66 -8.03 3.01
N LEU A 174 -2.81 -8.64 3.82
CA LEU A 174 -1.47 -9.08 3.43
C LEU A 174 -1.48 -10.56 3.06
N TYR A 175 -0.97 -10.89 1.88
CA TYR A 175 -0.87 -12.27 1.41
C TYR A 175 0.57 -12.61 1.03
N SER A 176 1.05 -13.82 1.35
CA SER A 176 2.30 -14.33 0.76
C SER A 176 2.15 -14.53 -0.76
N GLN A 177 3.26 -14.67 -1.49
CA GLN A 177 3.20 -15.08 -2.91
C GLN A 177 2.40 -16.37 -3.18
N LYS A 178 2.27 -17.25 -2.18
CA LYS A 178 1.51 -18.50 -2.28
C LYS A 178 0.02 -18.31 -1.96
N GLY A 179 -0.45 -17.07 -1.80
CA GLY A 179 -1.84 -16.74 -1.50
C GLY A 179 -2.27 -16.98 -0.05
N LYS A 180 -1.34 -17.32 0.85
CA LYS A 180 -1.66 -17.44 2.29
C LYS A 180 -1.87 -16.06 2.89
N TYR A 181 -3.03 -15.84 3.52
CA TYR A 181 -3.31 -14.65 4.33
C TYR A 181 -2.43 -14.61 5.58
N VAL A 182 -1.66 -13.52 5.76
CA VAL A 182 -0.65 -13.39 6.83
C VAL A 182 -0.88 -12.18 7.74
N GLY A 183 -1.89 -11.36 7.49
CA GLY A 183 -2.26 -10.28 8.42
C GLY A 183 -2.84 -9.05 7.75
N VAL A 184 -2.89 -7.97 8.51
CA VAL A 184 -3.42 -6.67 8.08
C VAL A 184 -2.33 -5.61 8.25
N GLU A 185 -2.31 -4.64 7.34
CA GLU A 185 -1.60 -3.38 7.52
C GLU A 185 -2.58 -2.24 7.73
N LEU A 186 -2.33 -1.45 8.78
CA LEU A 186 -3.08 -0.27 9.15
C LEU A 186 -2.11 0.91 9.19
N ALA A 187 -2.17 1.76 8.17
CA ALA A 187 -1.26 2.88 8.06
C ALA A 187 -1.98 4.19 8.39
N THR A 188 -1.34 5.00 9.22
CA THR A 188 -1.85 6.31 9.60
C THR A 188 -1.47 7.37 8.56
N SER A 189 -2.39 8.32 8.39
CA SER A 189 -2.11 9.58 7.73
C SER A 189 -1.06 10.38 8.52
N SER A 190 -0.47 11.42 7.91
CA SER A 190 0.38 12.38 8.62
C SER A 190 -0.43 13.27 9.57
N VAL A 191 0.26 13.85 10.56
CA VAL A 191 -0.31 14.91 11.41
C VAL A 191 -0.54 16.20 10.62
N SER A 192 0.41 16.61 9.77
CA SER A 192 0.34 17.90 9.05
C SER A 192 0.92 17.90 7.64
N SER A 193 1.83 16.98 7.30
CA SER A 193 2.41 16.90 5.96
C SER A 193 1.36 16.61 4.89
N PRO A 194 1.45 17.19 3.69
CA PRO A 194 0.48 16.92 2.63
C PRO A 194 0.58 15.47 2.13
N GLY A 195 -0.53 14.93 1.62
CA GLY A 195 -0.57 13.58 1.05
C GLY A 195 -0.37 13.57 -0.47
N LEU A 196 -0.71 12.43 -1.09
CA LEU A 196 -0.64 12.25 -2.54
C LEU A 196 -1.49 13.24 -3.34
N GLU A 197 -2.56 13.81 -2.78
CA GLU A 197 -3.35 14.84 -3.44
C GLU A 197 -2.50 16.03 -3.87
N LYS A 198 -1.54 16.41 -3.01
CA LYS A 198 -0.63 17.52 -3.28
C LYS A 198 0.47 17.10 -4.24
N TYR A 199 1.11 15.95 -3.99
CA TYR A 199 2.26 15.50 -4.77
C TYR A 199 1.89 15.14 -6.21
N LEU A 200 0.69 14.59 -6.42
CA LEU A 200 0.17 14.24 -7.74
C LEU A 200 -0.75 15.33 -8.33
N SER A 201 -0.92 16.46 -7.63
CA SER A 201 -1.79 17.57 -8.05
C SER A 201 -3.22 17.11 -8.37
N ILE A 202 -3.78 16.21 -7.55
CA ILE A 202 -5.12 15.66 -7.72
C ILE A 202 -6.16 16.73 -7.35
N PRO A 203 -7.07 17.10 -8.26
CA PRO A 203 -8.16 18.02 -7.93
C PRO A 203 -9.06 17.45 -6.84
N LEU A 204 -9.51 18.30 -5.89
CA LEU A 204 -10.39 17.85 -4.80
C LEU A 204 -11.65 17.13 -5.29
N ALA A 205 -12.23 17.61 -6.39
CA ALA A 205 -13.42 17.01 -7.01
C ALA A 205 -13.19 15.59 -7.57
N GLN A 206 -11.93 15.16 -7.75
CA GLN A 206 -11.55 13.85 -8.27
C GLN A 206 -10.97 12.92 -7.20
N LEU A 207 -10.81 13.38 -5.95
CA LEU A 207 -10.14 12.60 -4.89
C LEU A 207 -10.76 11.22 -4.68
N GLN A 208 -12.08 11.15 -4.56
CA GLN A 208 -12.78 9.88 -4.36
C GLN A 208 -12.63 8.94 -5.55
N GLN A 209 -12.61 9.46 -6.78
CA GLN A 209 -12.35 8.66 -7.97
C GLN A 209 -10.95 8.04 -7.94
N PHE A 210 -9.94 8.78 -7.48
CA PHE A 210 -8.59 8.24 -7.27
C PHE A 210 -8.55 7.23 -6.12
N GLU A 211 -9.18 7.51 -4.99
CA GLU A 211 -9.29 6.57 -3.86
C GLU A 211 -9.94 5.24 -4.30
N PHE A 212 -11.01 5.31 -5.11
CA PHE A 212 -11.66 4.16 -5.72
C PHE A 212 -10.75 3.42 -6.71
N ALA A 213 -10.01 4.15 -7.54
CA ALA A 213 -9.06 3.55 -8.47
C ALA A 213 -7.94 2.80 -7.74
N PHE A 214 -7.36 3.38 -6.69
CA PHE A 214 -6.33 2.73 -5.87
C PHE A 214 -6.85 1.41 -5.27
N THR A 215 -8.02 1.44 -4.62
CA THR A 215 -8.62 0.24 -3.98
C THR A 215 -9.20 -0.77 -4.97
N THR A 216 -9.33 -0.40 -6.24
CA THR A 216 -9.75 -1.32 -7.32
C THR A 216 -8.54 -1.97 -7.98
N LEU A 217 -7.52 -1.18 -8.31
CA LEU A 217 -6.36 -1.62 -9.09
C LEU A 217 -5.28 -2.31 -8.26
N ILE A 218 -5.14 -1.97 -6.97
CA ILE A 218 -4.18 -2.57 -6.06
C ILE A 218 -4.88 -3.70 -5.26
N ASP A 219 -4.46 -4.94 -5.47
CA ASP A 219 -5.20 -6.12 -4.99
C ASP A 219 -5.26 -6.24 -3.46
N GLU A 220 -4.20 -5.88 -2.75
CA GLU A 220 -4.17 -5.97 -1.27
C GLU A 220 -4.86 -4.78 -0.58
N LEU A 221 -5.07 -3.66 -1.28
CA LEU A 221 -5.55 -2.42 -0.70
C LEU A 221 -7.08 -2.40 -0.59
N VAL A 222 -7.59 -2.14 0.62
CA VAL A 222 -9.04 -2.14 0.88
C VAL A 222 -9.59 -0.79 1.34
N TYR A 223 -8.74 0.10 1.80
CA TYR A 223 -9.12 1.46 2.16
C TYR A 223 -7.97 2.42 1.91
N CYS A 224 -8.28 3.61 1.40
CA CYS A 224 -7.35 4.73 1.45
C CYS A 224 -8.06 6.07 1.60
N ASN A 225 -7.36 7.03 2.20
CA ASN A 225 -7.76 8.44 2.23
C ASN A 225 -6.55 9.30 1.85
N LEU A 226 -6.72 10.04 0.76
CA LEU A 226 -5.59 10.65 0.05
C LEU A 226 -5.25 12.06 0.52
N ASN A 227 -6.04 12.70 1.40
CA ASN A 227 -5.82 14.11 1.74
C ASN A 227 -6.08 14.52 3.21
N GLN A 228 -6.94 13.84 3.98
CA GLN A 228 -7.29 14.31 5.34
C GLN A 228 -6.24 13.96 6.39
N ARG A 229 -5.95 14.92 7.27
CA ARG A 229 -4.90 14.82 8.30
C ARG A 229 -5.45 14.42 9.65
N GLY A 230 -4.64 13.70 10.44
CA GLY A 230 -5.07 13.18 11.73
C GLY A 230 -4.25 11.97 12.17
N TYR A 231 -4.89 11.04 12.86
CA TYR A 231 -4.24 9.87 13.46
C TYR A 231 -5.12 8.61 13.36
N LEU A 232 -4.47 7.46 13.53
CA LEU A 232 -5.12 6.16 13.66
C LEU A 232 -5.21 5.78 15.14
N LEU A 233 -6.41 5.43 15.62
CA LEU A 233 -6.61 4.79 16.91
C LEU A 233 -6.86 3.30 16.71
N VAL A 234 -6.04 2.44 17.33
CA VAL A 234 -6.23 0.98 17.30
C VAL A 234 -6.50 0.47 18.71
N THR A 235 -7.67 -0.13 18.91
CA THR A 235 -8.07 -0.79 20.16
C THR A 235 -8.06 -2.29 19.94
N LEU A 236 -7.31 -3.01 20.77
CA LEU A 236 -7.23 -4.47 20.74
C LEU A 236 -7.80 -5.02 22.05
N ASP A 237 -8.74 -5.95 21.96
CA ASP A 237 -9.21 -6.73 23.10
C ASP A 237 -8.92 -8.22 22.88
N GLN A 238 -9.53 -9.11 23.66
CA GLN A 238 -9.28 -10.55 23.56
C GLN A 238 -9.93 -11.21 22.33
N VAL A 239 -10.82 -10.55 21.62
CA VAL A 239 -11.64 -11.14 20.53
C VAL A 239 -11.62 -10.33 19.23
N GLN A 240 -11.22 -9.06 19.26
CA GLN A 240 -11.24 -8.20 18.09
C GLN A 240 -10.15 -7.11 18.09
N VAL A 241 -9.92 -6.57 16.90
CA VAL A 241 -9.16 -5.34 16.66
C VAL A 241 -10.10 -4.32 16.06
N HIS A 242 -10.24 -3.16 16.69
CA HIS A 242 -11.00 -2.03 16.18
C HIS A 242 -10.05 -0.88 15.82
N SER A 243 -10.08 -0.46 14.56
CA SER A 243 -9.21 0.57 14.01
C SER A 243 -10.04 1.73 13.50
N GLU A 244 -9.74 2.95 13.94
CA GLU A 244 -10.46 4.17 13.58
C GLU A 244 -9.49 5.23 13.03
N TRP A 245 -9.70 5.69 11.80
CA TRP A 245 -9.00 6.85 11.27
C TRP A 245 -9.74 8.13 11.67
N ARG A 246 -9.11 8.94 12.52
CA ARG A 246 -9.68 10.18 13.05
C ARG A 246 -8.98 11.37 12.42
N PHE A 247 -9.74 12.15 11.66
CA PHE A 247 -9.26 13.31 10.95
C PHE A 247 -9.64 14.61 11.64
N VAL A 248 -8.94 15.69 11.31
CA VAL A 248 -9.26 17.05 11.76
C VAL A 248 -9.64 17.93 10.57
N ASP A 249 -10.54 18.87 10.80
CA ASP A 249 -11.02 19.81 9.76
C ASP A 249 -9.98 20.88 9.39
N SER A 250 -9.00 21.12 10.26
CA SER A 250 -7.91 22.06 10.02
C SER A 250 -6.61 21.65 10.70
N ILE A 251 -5.50 21.80 9.97
CA ILE A 251 -4.12 21.75 10.49
C ILE A 251 -3.47 23.14 10.53
N LYS A 252 -4.21 24.18 10.13
CA LYS A 252 -3.71 25.56 10.06
C LYS A 252 -4.23 26.43 11.20
N ASN A 253 -5.32 26.02 11.84
CA ASN A 253 -5.94 26.73 12.94
C ASN A 253 -5.63 26.02 14.26
N THR A 254 -5.49 26.79 15.34
CA THR A 254 -5.31 26.24 16.70
C THR A 254 -6.61 25.65 17.25
N GLU A 255 -7.75 26.19 16.84
CA GLU A 255 -9.07 25.62 17.06
C GLU A 255 -9.47 24.79 15.85
N TYR A 256 -9.70 23.50 16.09
CA TYR A 256 -10.09 22.50 15.09
C TYR A 256 -11.01 21.47 15.75
N GLN A 257 -11.74 20.74 14.93
CA GLN A 257 -12.66 19.69 15.37
C GLN A 257 -12.35 18.38 14.64
N ILE A 258 -12.91 17.28 15.16
CA ILE A 258 -12.87 16.01 14.43
C ILE A 258 -13.72 16.15 13.17
N ASP A 259 -13.10 15.86 12.02
CA ASP A 259 -13.79 15.77 10.74
C ASP A 259 -14.38 14.37 10.58
N SER A 260 -15.68 14.25 10.84
CA SER A 260 -16.43 13.00 10.71
C SER A 260 -16.94 12.72 9.30
N SER A 261 -16.71 13.61 8.32
CA SER A 261 -17.30 13.51 6.98
C SER A 261 -16.86 12.27 6.20
N ARG A 262 -15.64 11.79 6.47
CA ARG A 262 -15.05 10.59 5.84
C ARG A 262 -14.29 9.74 6.85
N GLN A 263 -14.77 9.73 8.10
CA GLN A 263 -14.28 8.80 9.10
C GLN A 263 -14.52 7.37 8.62
N ASN A 264 -13.54 6.50 8.82
CA ASN A 264 -13.64 5.09 8.50
C ASN A 264 -13.19 4.27 9.71
N ASP A 265 -13.84 3.13 9.91
CA ASP A 265 -13.45 2.13 10.90
C ASP A 265 -13.33 0.75 10.26
N ILE A 266 -12.42 -0.05 10.81
CA ILE A 266 -12.29 -1.47 10.47
C ILE A 266 -12.30 -2.26 11.78
N VAL A 267 -13.25 -3.19 11.88
CA VAL A 267 -13.32 -4.16 12.97
C VAL A 267 -12.96 -5.54 12.45
N LEU A 268 -11.95 -6.15 13.04
CA LEU A 268 -11.44 -7.47 12.67
C LEU A 268 -11.65 -8.47 13.80
N ASP A 269 -11.93 -9.72 13.45
CA ASP A 269 -12.04 -10.84 14.40
C ASP A 269 -10.66 -11.36 14.86
N LEU A 270 -10.66 -12.41 15.68
CA LEU A 270 -9.46 -13.14 16.13
C LEU A 270 -8.54 -13.66 15.01
N ASN A 271 -9.07 -13.82 13.80
CA ASN A 271 -8.32 -14.23 12.62
C ASN A 271 -7.87 -13.04 11.77
N LEU A 272 -8.03 -11.81 12.25
CA LEU A 272 -7.82 -10.57 11.51
C LEU A 272 -8.69 -10.50 10.24
N MET A 273 -9.87 -11.12 10.24
CA MET A 273 -10.83 -11.02 9.15
C MET A 273 -11.88 -9.96 9.47
N PRO A 274 -12.32 -9.15 8.49
CA PRO A 274 -13.30 -8.11 8.71
C PRO A 274 -14.66 -8.67 9.18
N LEU A 275 -15.18 -8.15 10.30
CA LEU A 275 -16.50 -8.50 10.83
C LEU A 275 -17.65 -7.88 10.01
N LYS A 276 -17.37 -6.76 9.32
CA LYS A 276 -18.25 -6.17 8.32
C LYS A 276 -17.46 -6.12 7.02
N GLN A 277 -17.95 -6.77 5.96
CA GLN A 277 -17.40 -6.51 4.63
C GLN A 277 -17.71 -5.06 4.28
N GLY A 278 -16.68 -4.20 4.32
CA GLY A 278 -16.80 -2.87 3.75
C GLY A 278 -17.22 -3.02 2.30
N GLN A 279 -18.38 -2.51 1.93
CA GLN A 279 -18.67 -2.28 0.52
C GLN A 279 -17.57 -1.36 0.00
N LYS A 280 -16.88 -1.77 -1.07
CA LYS A 280 -16.08 -0.80 -1.84
C LYS A 280 -17.05 0.30 -2.25
N THR A 281 -17.00 1.45 -1.59
CA THR A 281 -17.85 2.59 -1.95
C THR A 281 -17.47 2.99 -3.37
N ALA A 282 -18.46 2.93 -4.27
CA ALA A 282 -18.34 3.30 -5.66
C ALA A 282 -18.08 4.80 -5.83
#